data_AF-A0A164NEZ9-F1
#
_entry.id   AF-A0A164NEZ9-F1
#
_cell.length_a   1.000
_cell.length_b   1.000
_cell.length_c   1.000
_cell.angle_alpha   90.00
_cell.angle_beta   90.00
_cell.angle_gamma   90.00
#
_symmetry.space_group_name_H-M   'P 1'
#
loop_
_entity.id
_entity.type
_entity.pdbx_description
1 polymer ?
#
loop_
_entity_poly.entity_id
_entity_poly.type
_entity_poly.pdbx_seq_one_letter_code
_entity_poly.pdbx_strand_id
1 'polypeptide(L)'
;MRLLGPAGDEDRLWQTLSAMTADPGIPATIPIDSKEVDFSIWQWTDRWWATATYAGHGIVIEAERIDIDALALARIEDIEPYLMGRREWLRQRRGEA
;
A
#
# COMPACT_ATOMS: atom_id res chain seq x y z
N MET A 1 -9.99 26.90 7.69
CA MET A 1 -9.91 26.53 6.26
C MET A 1 -9.15 25.23 6.19
N ARG A 2 -9.87 24.09 6.14
CA ARG A 2 -9.30 22.74 6.12
C ARG A 2 -9.45 22.27 4.66
N LEU A 3 -8.34 21.98 4.00
CA LEU A 3 -8.35 21.49 2.62
C LEU A 3 -9.07 20.14 2.62
N LEU A 4 -10.26 20.10 2.02
CA LEU A 4 -11.00 18.87 1.75
C LEU A 4 -10.28 18.15 0.61
N GLY A 5 -9.62 17.03 0.93
CA GLY A 5 -9.38 15.98 -0.06
C GLY A 5 -10.74 15.47 -0.59
N PRO A 6 -10.76 14.74 -1.73
CA PRO A 6 -12.03 14.29 -2.32
C PRO A 6 -12.81 13.48 -1.29
N ALA A 7 -14.04 13.89 -1.03
CA ALA A 7 -14.91 13.45 0.07
C ALA A 7 -15.44 12.00 -0.06
N GLY A 8 -14.62 11.05 -0.52
CA GLY A 8 -14.99 9.64 -0.70
C GLY A 8 -13.97 8.63 -0.19
N ASP A 9 -12.73 9.03 0.09
CA ASP A 9 -11.68 8.10 0.53
C ASP A 9 -11.71 7.83 2.04
N GLU A 10 -12.02 8.83 2.88
CA GLU A 10 -12.04 8.64 4.34
C GLU A 10 -13.15 7.68 4.79
N ASP A 11 -14.39 7.87 4.32
CA ASP A 11 -15.51 6.98 4.65
C ASP A 11 -15.27 5.55 4.16
N ARG A 12 -14.61 5.39 3.01
CA ARG A 12 -14.21 4.09 2.46
C ARG A 12 -13.11 3.43 3.29
N LEU A 13 -12.11 4.20 3.73
CA LEU A 13 -11.06 3.74 4.65
C LEU A 13 -11.69 3.27 5.97
N TRP A 14 -12.61 4.05 6.54
CA TRP A 14 -13.28 3.70 7.79
C TRP A 14 -14.19 2.48 7.65
N GLN A 15 -14.93 2.34 6.55
CA GLN A 15 -15.72 1.13 6.27
C GLN A 15 -14.84 -0.09 6.08
N THR A 16 -13.71 0.06 5.39
CA THR A 16 -12.73 -1.01 5.17
C THR A 16 -12.10 -1.44 6.49
N LEU A 17 -11.64 -0.49 7.31
CA LEU A 17 -11.09 -0.76 8.65
C LEU A 17 -12.13 -1.43 9.55
N SER A 18 -13.40 -1.03 9.47
CA SER A 18 -14.48 -1.64 10.24
C SER A 18 -14.75 -3.09 9.80
N ALA A 19 -14.73 -3.37 8.49
CA ALA A 19 -14.86 -4.75 7.97
C ALA A 19 -13.68 -5.63 8.39
N MET A 20 -12.45 -5.09 8.39
CA MET A 20 -11.24 -5.78 8.87
C MET A 20 -11.27 -6.07 10.37
N THR A 21 -11.96 -5.26 11.19
CA THR A 21 -12.11 -5.56 12.62
C THR A 21 -13.09 -6.71 12.91
N ALA A 22 -13.92 -7.11 11.93
CA ALA A 22 -14.90 -8.18 12.10
C ALA A 22 -14.35 -9.58 11.73
N ASP A 23 -13.31 -9.64 10.91
CA ASP A 23 -12.65 -10.87 10.44
C ASP A 23 -11.14 -10.72 10.70
N PRO A 24 -10.48 -11.61 11.46
CA PRO A 24 -9.05 -11.50 11.75
C PRO A 24 -8.15 -11.57 10.51
N GLY A 25 -8.66 -11.97 9.34
CA GLY A 25 -7.87 -12.11 8.12
C GLY A 25 -6.96 -13.33 8.14
N ILE A 26 -6.26 -13.54 7.03
CA ILE A 26 -5.29 -14.63 6.85
C ILE A 26 -3.90 -14.10 7.20
N PRO A 27 -3.12 -14.79 8.04
CA PRO A 27 -1.75 -14.38 8.32
C PRO A 27 -0.89 -14.51 7.06
N ALA A 28 -0.09 -13.50 6.76
CA ALA A 28 1.04 -13.65 5.85
C ALA A 28 2.21 -12.75 6.24
N THR A 29 3.37 -13.07 5.71
CA THR A 29 4.62 -12.39 6.05
C THR A 29 5.03 -11.49 4.89
N ILE A 30 5.14 -10.19 5.14
CA ILE A 30 5.58 -9.21 4.14
C ILE A 30 6.86 -8.56 4.66
N PRO A 31 7.98 -8.59 3.90
CA PRO A 31 9.20 -7.92 4.31
C PRO A 31 9.05 -6.39 4.39
N ILE A 32 9.50 -5.79 5.49
CA ILE A 32 9.71 -4.35 5.64
C ILE A 32 11.19 -4.11 5.96
N ASP A 33 11.91 -3.36 5.13
CA ASP A 33 13.34 -3.10 5.32
C ASP A 33 14.16 -4.39 5.50
N SER A 34 13.85 -5.43 4.72
CA SER A 34 14.41 -6.79 4.82
C SER A 34 14.09 -7.55 6.12
N LYS A 35 13.22 -7.02 6.97
CA LYS A 35 12.71 -7.71 8.17
C LYS A 35 11.34 -8.31 7.87
N GLU A 36 11.17 -9.59 8.17
CA GLU A 36 9.87 -10.26 8.11
C GLU A 36 8.91 -9.64 9.14
N VAL A 37 7.73 -9.22 8.66
CA VAL A 37 6.67 -8.64 9.48
C VAL A 37 5.37 -9.38 9.19
N ASP A 38 4.67 -9.75 10.25
CA ASP A 38 3.37 -10.43 10.15
C ASP A 38 2.28 -9.41 9.83
N PHE A 39 1.54 -9.71 8.78
CA PHE A 39 0.35 -9.00 8.34
C PHE A 39 -0.88 -9.90 8.48
N SER A 40 -2.02 -9.27 8.74
CA SER A 40 -3.34 -9.86 8.54
C SER A 40 -3.86 -9.43 7.17
N ILE A 41 -4.43 -10.36 6.40
CA ILE A 41 -4.72 -10.15 4.97
C ILE A 41 -6.14 -10.56 4.62
N TRP A 42 -6.81 -9.71 3.84
CA TRP A 42 -8.15 -9.95 3.31
C TRP A 42 -8.07 -9.88 1.79
N GLN A 43 -8.32 -11.00 1.14
CA GLN A 43 -8.23 -11.12 -0.31
C GLN A 43 -9.62 -11.25 -0.94
N TRP A 44 -9.87 -10.43 -1.94
CA TRP A 44 -10.94 -10.55 -2.91
C TRP A 44 -10.34 -10.86 -4.29
N THR A 45 -11.19 -11.08 -5.29
CA THR A 45 -10.85 -11.66 -6.61
C THR A 45 -9.57 -11.11 -7.22
N ASP A 46 -9.44 -9.79 -7.31
CA ASP A 46 -8.31 -9.07 -7.90
C ASP A 46 -7.71 -8.03 -6.96
N ARG A 47 -8.23 -7.91 -5.73
CA ARG A 47 -7.85 -6.88 -4.78
C ARG A 47 -7.63 -7.47 -3.41
N TRP A 48 -6.66 -6.96 -2.69
CA TRP A 48 -6.40 -7.38 -1.33
C TRP A 48 -6.02 -6.20 -0.45
N TRP A 49 -6.22 -6.41 0.84
CA TRP A 49 -5.81 -5.50 1.90
C TRP A 49 -4.94 -6.26 2.88
N ALA A 50 -3.92 -5.59 3.41
CA ALA A 50 -3.08 -6.14 4.46
C ALA A 50 -2.87 -5.09 5.56
N THR A 51 -2.89 -5.52 6.82
CA THR A 51 -2.57 -4.65 7.96
C THR A 51 -1.53 -5.25 8.88
N ALA A 52 -0.71 -4.37 9.44
CA ALA A 52 0.26 -4.72 10.48
C ALA A 52 0.49 -3.53 11.41
N THR A 53 1.13 -3.78 12.55
CA THR A 53 1.76 -2.74 13.35
C THR A 53 3.27 -2.85 13.20
N TYR A 54 3.92 -1.76 12.80
CA TYR A 54 5.37 -1.71 12.65
C TYR A 54 5.93 -0.42 13.24
N ALA A 55 6.96 -0.53 14.08
CA ALA A 55 7.59 0.59 14.77
C ALA A 55 6.60 1.52 15.52
N GLY A 56 5.52 0.96 16.09
CA GLY A 56 4.50 1.72 16.80
C GLY A 56 3.44 2.39 15.91
N HIS A 57 3.48 2.15 14.60
CA HIS A 57 2.52 2.69 13.64
C HIS A 57 1.69 1.58 13.00
N GLY A 58 0.41 1.85 12.76
CA GLY A 58 -0.43 0.99 11.94
C GLY A 58 -0.12 1.20 10.46
N ILE A 59 0.06 0.10 9.74
CA ILE A 59 0.25 0.08 8.29
C ILE A 59 -0.99 -0.58 7.68
N VAL A 60 -1.55 0.06 6.65
CA VAL A 60 -2.60 -0.51 5.80
C VAL A 60 -2.06 -0.49 4.37
N ILE A 61 -2.05 -1.64 3.71
CA ILE A 61 -1.72 -1.78 2.31
C ILE A 61 -2.98 -2.18 1.58
N GLU A 62 -3.22 -1.54 0.45
CA GLU A 62 -4.24 -1.93 -0.50
C GLU A 62 -3.57 -2.09 -1.86
N ALA A 63 -3.83 -3.21 -2.53
CA ALA A 63 -3.37 -3.41 -3.89
C ALA A 63 -4.39 -4.15 -4.74
N GLU A 64 -4.33 -3.90 -6.05
CA GLU A 64 -5.14 -4.57 -7.05
C GLU A 64 -4.22 -5.18 -8.11
N ARG A 65 -4.44 -6.44 -8.47
CA ARG A 65 -3.68 -7.20 -9.48
C ARG A 65 -2.17 -7.28 -9.20
N ILE A 66 -1.78 -7.21 -7.93
CA ILE A 66 -0.40 -7.43 -7.46
C ILE A 66 -0.36 -8.74 -6.69
N ASP A 67 0.58 -9.61 -7.04
CA ASP A 67 0.86 -10.82 -6.28
C ASP A 67 1.50 -10.44 -4.94
N ILE A 68 0.93 -10.96 -3.86
CA ILE A 68 1.33 -10.60 -2.50
C ILE A 68 2.67 -11.18 -2.12
N ASP A 69 3.01 -12.36 -2.64
CA ASP A 69 4.29 -13.03 -2.39
C ASP A 69 5.46 -12.32 -3.10
N ALA A 70 5.15 -11.47 -4.08
CA ALA A 70 6.14 -10.63 -4.76
C ALA A 70 6.35 -9.27 -4.07
N LEU A 71 5.60 -8.96 -3.02
CA LEU A 71 5.63 -7.66 -2.36
C LEU A 71 6.73 -7.58 -1.29
N ALA A 72 7.51 -6.50 -1.36
CA ALA A 72 8.38 -6.08 -0.26
C ALA A 72 8.29 -4.57 -0.08
N LEU A 73 8.24 -4.12 1.18
CA LEU A 73 8.31 -2.72 1.53
C LEU A 73 9.75 -2.33 1.84
N ALA A 74 10.27 -1.37 1.09
CA ALA A 74 11.61 -0.83 1.30
C ALA A 74 11.53 0.66 1.65
N ARG A 75 12.30 1.07 2.66
CA ARG A 75 12.55 2.46 2.95
C ARG A 75 13.43 3.06 1.85
N ILE A 76 12.99 4.20 1.37
CA ILE A 76 13.73 5.01 0.42
C ILE A 76 14.16 6.28 1.14
N GLU A 77 15.46 6.42 1.39
CA GLU A 77 16.03 7.61 2.05
C GLU A 77 16.25 8.75 1.04
N ASP A 78 16.52 8.40 -0.21
CA ASP A 78 16.59 9.34 -1.34
C ASP A 78 15.51 8.97 -2.37
N ILE A 79 14.48 9.80 -2.45
CA ILE A 79 13.33 9.59 -3.34
C ILE A 79 13.61 10.03 -4.78
N GLU A 80 14.66 10.82 -5.03
CA GLU A 80 14.92 11.40 -6.36
C GLU A 80 15.11 10.35 -7.48
N PRO A 81 15.76 9.19 -7.28
CA PRO A 81 15.86 8.15 -8.30
C PRO A 81 14.49 7.65 -8.80
N TYR A 82 13.52 7.48 -7.90
CA TYR A 82 12.17 7.03 -8.27
C TYR A 82 11.37 8.13 -8.97
N LEU A 83 11.52 9.38 -8.52
CA LEU A 83 10.92 10.53 -9.21
C LEU A 83 11.52 10.71 -10.60
N MET A 84 12.83 10.54 -10.75
CA MET A 84 13.53 10.60 -12.03
C MET A 84 13.04 9.49 -12.97
N GLY A 85 13.01 8.23 -12.51
CA GLY A 85 12.47 7.11 -13.29
C GLY A 85 11.02 7.33 -13.71
N ARG A 86 10.16 7.85 -12.81
CA ARG A 86 8.78 8.20 -13.14
C ARG A 86 8.70 9.33 -14.18
N ARG A 87 9.50 10.38 -14.03
CA ARG A 87 9.58 11.50 -14.99
C ARG A 87 10.01 10.98 -16.36
N GLU A 88 11.00 10.09 -16.41
CA GLU A 88 11.50 9.47 -17.65
C GLU A 88 10.44 8.59 -18.31
N TRP A 89 9.79 7.70 -17.56
CA TRP A 89 8.68 6.89 -18.06
C TRP A 89 7.55 7.76 -18.65
N LEU A 90 7.23 8.88 -17.98
CA LEU A 90 6.24 9.85 -18.47
C LEU A 90 6.69 10.56 -19.75
N ARG A 91 7.97 10.93 -19.86
CA ARG A 91 8.53 11.53 -21.09
C ARG A 91 8.44 10.56 -22.27
N GLN A 92 8.83 9.30 -22.07
CA GLN A 92 8.71 8.24 -23.08
C GLN A 92 7.25 8.06 -23.54
N ARG A 93 6.30 8.05 -22.60
CA ARG A 93 4.85 8.00 -22.91
C ARG A 93 4.34 9.23 -23.66
N ARG A 94 4.97 10.39 -23.52
CA ARG A 94 4.64 11.64 -24.24
C ARG A 94 5.39 11.81 -25.56
N GLY A 95 6.34 10.93 -25.89
CA GLY A 95 7.19 11.06 -27.08
C GLY A 95 8.27 12.14 -26.96
N GLU A 96 8.61 12.52 -25.73
CA GLU A 96 9.70 13.45 -25.41
C GLU A 96 10.98 12.63 -25.24
N ALA A 97 11.74 12.42 -26.32
CA ALA A 97 13.06 11.79 -26.29
C ALA A 97 14.17 12.84 -26.37
#